data_AF-A0A5U5CN06-F1
#
_entry.id   AF-A0A5U5CN06-F1
#
_cell.length_a   1.000
_cell.length_b   1.000
_cell.length_c   1.000
_cell.angle_alpha   90.00
_cell.angle_beta   90.00
_cell.angle_gamma   90.00
#
_symmetry.space_group_name_H-M   'P 1'
#
loop_
_entity.id
_entity.type
_entity.pdbx_description
1 polymer ?
#
loop_
_entity_poly.entity_id
_entity_poly.type
_entity_poly.pdbx_seq_one_letter_code
_entity_poly.pdbx_strand_id
1 'polypeptide(L)'
;WILGLAPRPLLKLIGKCISNVHVAGAVSDPTLAFQKADLSVAPLLYGAGVKIKVLQMLEAGATVVATEVGAEGIESHKKLHIVNKTQFGKKILELLD
;
A
#
# COMPACT_ATOMS: atom_id res chain seq x y z
N TRP A 1 -8.25 1.81 2.50
CA TRP A 1 -8.43 0.51 3.18
C TRP A 1 -7.10 -0.03 3.69
N ILE A 2 -7.10 -0.86 4.73
CA ILE A 2 -5.93 -1.62 5.19
C ILE A 2 -6.21 -3.12 5.04
N LEU A 3 -5.43 -3.77 4.18
CA LEU A 3 -5.57 -5.18 3.80
C LEU A 3 -4.41 -6.01 4.36
N GLY A 4 -4.69 -7.22 4.84
CA GLY A 4 -3.65 -8.12 5.37
C GLY A 4 -4.20 -9.30 6.16
N LEU A 5 -3.50 -10.43 6.12
CA LEU A 5 -3.98 -11.72 6.63
C LEU A 5 -4.40 -11.69 8.11
N ALA A 6 -3.60 -11.03 8.96
CA ALA A 6 -3.82 -11.01 10.40
C ALA A 6 -3.54 -9.62 10.99
N PRO A 7 -4.46 -8.64 10.87
CA PRO A 7 -4.30 -7.34 11.51
C PRO A 7 -4.20 -7.51 13.03
N ARG A 8 -3.19 -6.89 13.64
CA ARG A 8 -2.98 -6.92 15.10
C ARG A 8 -4.22 -6.35 15.83
N PRO A 9 -4.55 -6.80 17.05
CA PRO A 9 -5.72 -6.31 17.79
C PRO A 9 -5.80 -4.79 17.91
N LEU A 10 -4.66 -4.13 18.13
CA LEU A 10 -4.56 -2.66 18.17
C LEU A 10 -5.03 -2.01 16.86
N LEU A 11 -4.63 -2.56 15.70
CA LEU A 11 -5.04 -2.02 14.40
C LEU A 11 -6.53 -2.19 14.18
N LYS A 12 -7.11 -3.32 14.61
CA LYS A 12 -8.56 -3.54 14.58
C LYS A 12 -9.30 -2.53 15.47
N LEU A 13 -8.75 -2.21 16.66
CA LEU A 13 -9.32 -1.19 17.54
C LEU A 13 -9.26 0.20 16.90
N ILE A 14 -8.12 0.58 16.32
CA ILE A 14 -7.96 1.85 15.59
C ILE A 14 -9.03 1.97 14.49
N GLY A 15 -9.26 0.90 13.71
CA GLY A 15 -10.30 0.89 12.68
C GLY A 15 -11.74 0.98 13.20
N LYS A 16 -11.98 0.74 14.50
CA LYS A 16 -13.28 0.97 15.14
C LYS A 16 -13.42 2.38 15.71
N CYS A 17 -12.31 2.98 16.14
CA CYS A 17 -12.29 4.29 16.81
C CYS A 17 -12.13 5.46 15.83
N ILE A 18 -11.52 5.25 14.66
CA ILE A 18 -11.23 6.28 13.68
C ILE A 18 -12.11 6.06 12.44
N SER A 19 -13.05 6.98 12.18
CA SER A 19 -14.10 6.83 11.17
C SER A 19 -13.59 6.64 9.73
N ASN A 20 -12.44 7.22 9.38
CA ASN A 20 -11.83 7.13 8.05
C ASN A 20 -10.79 5.99 7.92
N VAL A 21 -10.61 5.15 8.96
CA VAL A 21 -9.68 4.02 8.91
C VAL A 21 -10.43 2.72 8.77
N HIS A 22 -10.48 2.19 7.55
CA HIS A 22 -11.16 0.93 7.27
C HIS A 22 -10.17 -0.24 7.20
N VAL A 23 -10.13 -1.07 8.25
CA VAL A 23 -9.30 -2.28 8.32
C VAL A 23 -10.11 -3.48 7.81
N ALA A 24 -9.93 -3.80 6.53
CA ALA A 24 -10.62 -4.91 5.88
C ALA A 24 -10.02 -6.29 6.24
N GLY A 25 -8.73 -6.34 6.60
CA GLY A 25 -8.07 -7.59 6.97
C GLY A 25 -7.85 -8.51 5.77
N ALA A 26 -8.02 -9.82 5.96
CA ALA A 26 -7.83 -10.81 4.91
C ALA A 26 -9.02 -10.76 3.95
N VAL A 27 -8.74 -10.67 2.65
CA VAL A 27 -9.74 -10.73 1.58
C VAL A 27 -9.33 -11.81 0.59
N SER A 28 -10.30 -12.51 0.00
CA SER A 28 -10.03 -13.55 -1.00
C SER A 28 -9.44 -12.97 -2.28
N ASP A 29 -9.97 -11.84 -2.73
CA ASP A 29 -9.48 -11.10 -3.89
C ASP A 29 -9.36 -9.60 -3.54
N PRO A 30 -8.14 -9.05 -3.47
CA PRO A 30 -7.91 -7.63 -3.21
C PRO A 30 -7.97 -6.75 -4.48
N THR A 31 -8.11 -7.32 -5.68
CA THR A 31 -8.01 -6.61 -6.96
C THR A 31 -8.97 -5.43 -7.05
N LEU A 32 -10.23 -5.63 -6.66
CA LEU A 32 -11.24 -4.55 -6.64
C LEU A 32 -10.86 -3.41 -5.70
N ALA A 33 -10.20 -3.71 -4.57
CA ALA A 33 -9.73 -2.68 -3.65
C ALA A 33 -8.56 -1.89 -4.23
N PHE A 34 -7.67 -2.53 -4.99
CA PHE A 34 -6.58 -1.85 -5.69
C PHE A 34 -7.09 -0.94 -6.80
N GLN A 35 -8.05 -1.42 -7.60
CA GLN A 35 -8.65 -0.66 -8.70
C GLN A 35 -9.45 0.56 -8.23
N LYS A 36 -10.13 0.44 -7.07
CA LYS A 36 -10.93 1.53 -6.49
C LYS A 36 -10.11 2.54 -5.69
N ALA A 37 -8.88 2.21 -5.32
CA ALA A 37 -8.04 3.11 -4.56
C ALA A 37 -7.40 4.15 -5.49
N ASP A 38 -7.49 5.43 -5.13
CA ASP A 38 -6.75 6.49 -5.84
C ASP A 38 -5.24 6.27 -5.73
N LEU A 39 -4.80 5.73 -4.58
CA LEU A 39 -3.40 5.44 -4.29
C LEU A 39 -3.24 4.18 -3.42
N SER A 40 -2.28 3.34 -3.78
CA SER A 40 -1.79 2.22 -2.97
C SER A 40 -0.46 2.56 -2.32
N VAL A 41 -0.27 2.15 -1.07
CA VAL A 41 0.87 2.57 -0.23
C VAL A 41 1.58 1.35 0.34
N ALA A 42 2.89 1.23 0.06
CA ALA A 42 3.77 0.16 0.55
C ALA A 42 4.99 0.75 1.30
N PRO A 43 4.81 1.24 2.54
CA PRO A 43 5.81 2.02 3.26
C PRO A 43 6.78 1.13 4.06
N LEU A 44 7.25 0.02 3.46
CA LEU A 44 8.06 -0.97 4.17
C LEU A 44 9.44 -0.38 4.52
N LEU A 45 9.89 -0.51 5.77
CA LEU A 45 11.24 -0.07 6.18
C LEU A 45 12.23 -1.23 6.24
N TYR A 46 11.71 -2.45 6.32
CA TYR A 46 12.46 -3.69 6.49
C TYR A 46 11.77 -4.82 5.74
N GLY A 47 12.55 -5.85 5.42
CA GLY A 47 12.11 -7.02 4.68
C GLY A 47 13.11 -7.37 3.58
N ALA A 48 12.90 -8.54 2.97
CA ALA A 48 13.66 -9.00 1.81
C ALA A 48 12.70 -9.65 0.81
N GLY A 49 13.19 -9.92 -0.40
CA GLY A 49 12.45 -10.60 -1.46
C GLY A 49 11.42 -9.74 -2.17
N VAL A 50 10.85 -10.29 -3.23
CA VAL A 50 9.88 -9.59 -4.07
C VAL A 50 8.58 -9.33 -3.29
N LYS A 51 8.10 -8.08 -3.31
CA LYS A 51 6.85 -7.71 -2.63
C LYS A 51 5.66 -8.01 -3.54
N ILE A 52 5.20 -9.26 -3.54
CA ILE A 52 4.11 -9.76 -4.40
C ILE A 52 2.87 -8.85 -4.38
N LYS A 53 2.50 -8.28 -3.24
CA LYS A 53 1.36 -7.35 -3.15
C LYS A 53 1.54 -6.07 -3.96
N VAL A 54 2.77 -5.57 -4.08
CA VAL A 54 3.05 -4.40 -4.91
C VAL A 54 2.93 -4.76 -6.39
N LEU A 55 3.39 -5.95 -6.80
CA LEU A 55 3.13 -6.45 -8.16
C LEU A 55 1.63 -6.55 -8.43
N GLN A 56 0.85 -7.17 -7.53
CA GLN A 56 -0.60 -7.28 -7.66
C GLN A 56 -1.29 -5.90 -7.77
N MET A 57 -0.84 -4.90 -7.00
CA MET A 57 -1.35 -3.53 -7.11
C MET A 57 -1.08 -2.93 -8.49
N LEU A 58 0.15 -3.09 -9.00
CA LEU A 58 0.54 -2.59 -10.33
C LEU A 58 -0.21 -3.30 -11.46
N GLU A 59 -0.35 -4.63 -11.38
CA GLU A 59 -1.13 -5.45 -12.31
C GLU A 59 -2.62 -5.06 -12.32
N ALA A 60 -3.17 -4.71 -11.15
CA ALA A 60 -4.53 -4.17 -11.02
C ALA A 60 -4.65 -2.73 -11.56
N GLY A 61 -3.56 -2.13 -12.05
CA GLY A 61 -3.53 -0.78 -12.61
C GLY A 61 -3.46 0.33 -11.56
N ALA A 62 -3.19 0.02 -10.30
CA ALA A 62 -3.12 1.02 -9.23
C ALA A 62 -1.85 1.88 -9.35
N THR A 63 -1.95 3.13 -8.90
CA THR A 63 -0.78 3.96 -8.60
C THR A 63 -0.23 3.58 -7.24
N VAL A 64 1.07 3.28 -7.16
CA VAL A 64 1.72 2.78 -5.94
C VAL A 64 2.81 3.74 -5.50
N VAL A 65 2.78 4.16 -4.24
CA VAL A 65 3.91 4.78 -3.56
C VAL A 65 4.57 3.73 -2.68
N ALA A 66 5.86 3.52 -2.84
CA ALA A 66 6.62 2.54 -2.08
C ALA A 66 7.94 3.13 -1.61
N THR A 67 8.50 2.54 -0.56
CA THR A 67 9.92 2.72 -0.25
C THR A 67 10.77 1.87 -1.18
N GLU A 68 12.09 2.07 -1.15
CA GLU A 68 13.05 1.18 -1.85
C GLU A 68 12.84 -0.29 -1.43
N VAL A 69 12.64 -0.55 -0.13
CA VAL A 69 12.34 -1.90 0.38
C VAL A 69 10.97 -2.41 -0.08
N GLY A 70 9.97 -1.52 -0.19
CA GLY A 70 8.65 -1.85 -0.71
C GLY A 70 8.66 -2.18 -2.21
N ALA A 71 9.59 -1.60 -2.96
CA ALA A 71 9.78 -1.81 -4.39
C ALA A 71 10.84 -2.88 -4.73
N GLU A 72 11.42 -3.54 -3.72
CA GLU A 72 12.48 -4.52 -3.91
C GLU A 72 12.06 -5.65 -4.87
N GLY A 73 12.91 -5.90 -5.87
CA GLY A 73 12.71 -6.95 -6.87
C GLY A 73 11.58 -6.67 -7.87
N ILE A 74 11.17 -5.41 -8.01
CA ILE A 74 10.13 -4.97 -8.96
C ILE A 74 10.80 -4.07 -10.00
N GLU A 75 10.53 -4.36 -11.28
CA GLU A 75 11.03 -3.54 -12.38
C GLU A 75 10.45 -2.13 -12.34
N SER A 76 11.16 -1.17 -12.94
CA SER A 76 10.68 0.20 -13.04
C SER A 76 9.33 0.23 -13.75
N HIS A 77 8.37 0.93 -13.15
CA HIS A 77 7.02 1.03 -13.66
C HIS A 77 6.50 2.46 -13.54
N LYS A 78 5.81 2.95 -14.57
CA LYS A 78 5.32 4.35 -14.63
C LYS A 78 4.40 4.74 -13.47
N LYS A 79 3.70 3.76 -12.90
CA LYS A 79 2.79 3.91 -11.75
C LYS A 79 3.42 3.58 -10.40
N LEU A 80 4.72 3.25 -10.37
CA LEU A 80 5.46 2.95 -9.15
C LEU A 80 6.35 4.16 -8.79
N HIS A 81 5.97 4.87 -7.72
CA HIS A 81 6.71 5.99 -7.18
C HIS A 81 7.52 5.53 -5.97
N ILE A 82 8.83 5.42 -6.16
CA ILE A 82 9.76 5.00 -5.10
C ILE A 82 10.27 6.25 -4.36
N VAL A 83 10.04 6.33 -3.06
CA VAL A 83 10.45 7.46 -2.22
C VAL A 83 11.01 6.98 -0.89
N ASN A 84 11.96 7.74 -0.34
CA ASN A 84 12.44 7.46 1.02
C ASN A 84 11.34 7.75 2.07
N LYS A 85 11.56 7.28 3.31
CA LYS A 85 10.63 7.43 4.42
C LYS A 85 10.20 8.89 4.68
N THR A 86 11.11 9.86 4.52
CA THR A 86 10.83 11.26 4.87
C THR A 86 10.02 11.98 3.79
N GLN A 87 10.10 11.54 2.53
CA GLN A 87 9.35 12.11 1.42
C GLN A 87 7.99 11.46 1.19
N PHE A 88 7.67 10.38 1.91
CA PHE A 88 6.47 9.58 1.67
C PHE A 88 5.17 10.40 1.77
N GLY A 89 5.01 11.18 2.84
CA GLY A 89 3.83 12.03 3.03
C GLY A 89 3.70 13.10 1.94
N LYS A 90 4.81 13.76 1.59
CA LYS A 90 4.83 14.77 0.52
C LYS A 90 4.40 14.17 -0.82
N LYS A 91 4.92 12.99 -1.17
CA LYS A 91 4.58 12.32 -2.44
C LYS A 91 3.11 11.88 -2.48
N ILE A 92 2.53 11.45 -1.36
CA ILE A 92 1.10 11.13 -1.28
C ILE A 92 0.27 12.38 -1.62
N LEU A 93 0.57 13.51 -0.98
CA LEU A 93 -0.19 14.76 -1.21
C LEU A 93 -0.08 15.22 -2.66
N GLU A 94 1.13 15.24 -3.22
CA GLU A 94 1.38 15.61 -4.62
C GLU A 94 0.59 14.77 -5.65
N LEU A 95 0.27 13.51 -5.33
CA LEU A 95 -0.45 12.61 -6.22
C LEU A 95 -1.97 12.63 -6.02
N LEU A 96 -2.44 13.23 -4.93
CA LEU A 96 -3.87 13.31 -4.58
C LEU A 96 -4.45 14.71 -4.77
N ASP A 97 -3.60 15.73 -4.92
CA ASP A 97 -3.97 17.08 -5.36
C ASP A 97 -4.30 17.11 -6.87
#